data_AF-A0A920P2V3-F1
#
_entry.id   AF-A0A920P2V3-F1
#
_cell.length_a   1.000
_cell.length_b   1.000
_cell.length_c   1.000
_cell.angle_alpha   90.00
_cell.angle_beta   90.00
_cell.angle_gamma   90.00
#
_symmetry.space_group_name_H-M   'P 1'
#
loop_
_entity.id
_entity.type
_entity.pdbx_description
1 polymer ?
#
loop_
_entity_poly.entity_id
_entity_poly.type
_entity_poly.pdbx_seq_one_letter_code
_entity_poly.pdbx_strand_id
1 'polypeptide(L)'
;MDHRKTLRPDRVGWDHHRCDSLEDVLCEHEGVQDACVVGIPDPEWGEIVGAWVVPTGDGLDLDLLEEHVRQSFGEAKRPRVWLIGKEIPRNTNGKVERSRVREALELDVSQAD
;
A
#
# COMPACT_ATOMS: atom_id res chain seq x y z
N MET A 1 -4.11 -5.48 -40.38
CA MET A 1 -2.74 -5.46 -39.81
C MET A 1 -2.45 -3.99 -39.54
N ASP A 2 -2.41 -3.46 -38.34
CA ASP A 2 -1.94 -3.97 -37.05
C ASP A 2 -2.94 -3.62 -35.94
N HIS A 3 -3.17 -4.55 -35.03
CA HIS A 3 -3.86 -4.32 -33.77
C HIS A 3 -2.83 -3.83 -32.76
N ARG A 4 -3.06 -2.68 -32.12
CA ARG A 4 -2.69 -2.51 -30.71
C ARG A 4 -3.42 -1.32 -30.07
N LYS A 5 -4.15 -1.68 -29.02
CA LYS A 5 -5.04 -0.86 -28.18
C LYS A 5 -4.35 0.41 -27.67
N THR A 6 -4.81 1.58 -28.08
CA THR A 6 -4.70 2.81 -27.28
C THR A 6 -6.04 3.05 -26.62
N LEU A 7 -6.24 2.44 -25.45
CA LEU A 7 -7.43 2.68 -24.62
C LEU A 7 -7.01 2.63 -23.16
N ARG A 8 -6.68 3.80 -22.62
CA ARG A 8 -6.97 4.15 -21.23
C ARG A 8 -7.65 5.53 -21.27
N PRO A 9 -8.98 5.57 -21.29
CA PRO A 9 -9.72 6.82 -21.16
C PRO A 9 -9.72 7.24 -19.68
N ASP A 10 -9.54 8.55 -19.48
CA ASP A 10 -10.17 9.35 -18.41
C ASP A 10 -10.83 8.58 -17.26
N ARG A 11 -10.08 8.34 -16.17
CA ARG A 11 -10.66 8.08 -14.85
C ARG A 11 -10.66 9.37 -14.04
N VAL A 12 -11.62 10.25 -14.33
CA VAL A 12 -12.11 11.23 -13.35
C VAL A 12 -13.64 11.14 -13.31
N GLY A 13 -14.12 9.91 -13.05
CA GLY A 13 -15.49 9.66 -12.65
C GLY A 13 -15.59 9.86 -11.15
N TRP A 14 -16.20 10.98 -10.74
CA TRP A 14 -16.63 11.20 -9.37
C TRP A 14 -17.72 10.18 -9.03
N ASP A 15 -17.38 9.09 -8.34
CA ASP A 15 -18.35 8.21 -7.68
C ASP A 15 -17.91 7.96 -6.22
N HIS A 16 -18.61 8.64 -5.31
CA HIS A 16 -18.83 8.32 -3.90
C HIS A 16 -17.85 7.40 -3.12
N HIS A 17 -16.59 7.79 -2.91
CA HIS A 17 -15.80 7.15 -1.85
C HIS A 17 -16.10 7.73 -0.47
N ARG A 18 -17.14 7.17 0.16
CA ARG A 18 -17.27 7.22 1.61
C ARG A 18 -16.24 6.26 2.20
N CYS A 19 -15.18 6.81 2.78
CA CYS A 19 -14.17 6.11 3.55
C CYS A 19 -13.29 5.17 2.73
N ASP A 20 -12.43 5.75 1.89
CA ASP A 20 -11.23 5.06 1.42
C ASP A 20 -10.38 4.63 2.62
N SER A 21 -9.93 3.38 2.59
CA SER A 21 -8.83 2.94 3.44
C SER A 21 -7.51 3.41 2.81
N LEU A 22 -6.44 3.46 3.61
CA LEU A 22 -5.09 3.68 3.07
C LEU A 22 -4.74 2.68 1.97
N GLU A 23 -5.22 1.44 2.09
CA GLU A 23 -5.03 0.39 1.08
C GLU A 23 -5.58 0.80 -0.29
N ASP A 24 -6.75 1.44 -0.32
CA ASP A 24 -7.39 1.85 -1.57
C ASP A 24 -6.63 3.00 -2.22
N VAL A 25 -6.31 4.06 -1.44
CA VAL A 25 -5.50 5.20 -1.91
C VAL A 25 -4.14 4.76 -2.44
N LEU A 26 -3.50 3.79 -1.78
CA LEU A 26 -2.24 3.23 -2.29
C LEU A 26 -2.45 2.49 -3.61
N CYS A 27 -3.56 1.74 -3.75
CA CYS A 27 -3.91 1.01 -4.96
C CYS A 27 -4.39 1.91 -6.12
N GLU A 28 -4.83 3.14 -5.82
CA GLU A 28 -5.13 4.17 -6.84
C GLU A 28 -3.87 4.63 -7.58
N HIS A 29 -2.68 4.52 -6.96
CA HIS A 29 -1.42 4.89 -7.58
C HIS A 29 -1.01 3.90 -8.68
N GLU A 30 -0.71 4.39 -9.89
CA GLU A 30 -0.37 3.55 -11.05
C GLU A 30 0.87 2.65 -10.87
N GLY A 31 1.77 3.05 -9.97
CA GLY A 31 2.95 2.28 -9.59
C GLY A 31 2.66 1.12 -8.63
N VAL A 32 1.45 1.01 -8.07
CA VAL A 32 1.07 0.01 -7.07
C VAL A 32 0.11 -1.01 -7.66
N GLN A 33 0.44 -2.29 -7.48
CA GLN A 33 -0.38 -3.41 -7.92
C GLN A 33 -1.32 -3.89 -6.81
N ASP A 34 -0.82 -3.95 -5.58
CA ASP A 34 -1.54 -4.43 -4.39
C ASP A 34 -0.93 -3.72 -3.19
N ALA A 35 -1.75 -3.30 -2.23
CA ALA A 35 -1.29 -2.71 -0.99
C ALA A 35 -2.07 -3.27 0.19
N CYS A 36 -1.39 -3.52 1.30
CA CYS A 36 -2.01 -3.92 2.54
C CYS A 36 -1.46 -3.10 3.69
N VAL A 37 -2.36 -2.53 4.48
CA VAL A 37 -2.02 -1.65 5.61
C VAL A 37 -2.51 -2.29 6.89
N VAL A 38 -1.61 -2.37 7.87
CA VAL A 38 -1.86 -2.98 9.16
C VAL A 38 -1.24 -2.14 10.27
N GLY A 39 -1.87 -2.17 11.45
CA GLY A 39 -1.30 -1.61 12.67
C GLY A 39 -0.25 -2.57 13.24
N ILE A 40 0.93 -2.04 13.54
CA ILE A 40 2.05 -2.75 14.14
C ILE A 40 2.17 -2.25 15.58
N PRO A 41 2.14 -3.11 16.60
CA PRO A 41 2.39 -2.67 17.97
C PRO A 41 3.84 -2.20 18.09
N ASP A 42 4.03 -1.01 18.64
CA ASP A 42 5.33 -0.38 18.78
C ASP A 42 5.55 0.05 20.24
N PRO A 43 6.72 -0.23 20.84
CA PRO A 43 6.97 0.09 22.24
C PRO A 43 7.06 1.60 22.52
N GLU A 44 7.41 2.43 21.53
CA GLU A 44 7.55 3.88 21.68
C GLU A 44 6.21 4.60 21.46
N TRP A 45 5.43 4.17 20.46
CA TRP A 45 4.21 4.85 20.01
C TRP A 45 2.90 4.09 20.31
N GLY A 46 3.00 2.88 20.86
CA GLY A 46 1.88 1.98 21.12
C GLY A 46 1.46 1.21 19.88
N GLU A 47 1.05 1.91 18.82
CA GLU A 47 0.73 1.32 17.52
C GLU A 47 1.18 2.27 16.39
N ILE A 48 1.95 1.74 15.43
CA ILE A 48 2.36 2.46 14.23
C ILE A 48 1.71 1.86 12.98
N VAL A 49 1.53 2.69 11.96
CA VAL A 49 0.97 2.25 10.69
C VAL A 49 2.08 1.63 9.83
N GLY A 50 1.90 0.38 9.43
CA GLY A 50 2.75 -0.30 8.47
C GLY A 50 2.04 -0.56 7.16
N ALA A 51 2.71 -0.30 6.05
CA ALA A 51 2.21 -0.53 4.71
C ALA A 51 3.12 -1.52 3.97
N TRP A 52 2.53 -2.64 3.55
CA TRP A 52 3.13 -3.53 2.56
C TRP A 52 2.63 -3.13 1.18
N VAL A 53 3.54 -2.75 0.30
CA VAL A 53 3.23 -2.33 -1.07
C VAL A 53 3.85 -3.30 -2.06
N VAL A 54 3.05 -3.73 -3.04
CA VAL A 54 3.50 -4.51 -4.18
C VAL A 54 3.55 -3.58 -5.39
N PRO A 55 4.74 -3.29 -5.94
CA PRO A 55 4.85 -2.44 -7.09
C PRO A 55 4.41 -3.19 -8.37
N THR A 56 3.86 -2.47 -9.35
CA THR A 56 3.51 -3.05 -10.67
C THR A 56 4.76 -3.37 -11.52
N GLY A 57 5.92 -2.81 -11.15
CA GLY A 57 7.22 -3.01 -11.80
C GLY A 57 8.35 -2.30 -11.05
N ASP A 58 9.52 -2.14 -11.68
CA ASP A 58 10.72 -1.54 -11.06
C ASP A 58 10.70 0.00 -10.95
N GLY A 59 9.53 0.63 -11.00
CA GLY A 59 9.37 2.09 -11.06
C GLY A 59 8.56 2.70 -9.93
N LEU A 60 8.34 1.99 -8.82
CA LEU A 60 7.62 2.55 -7.68
C LEU A 60 8.54 3.48 -6.87
N ASP A 61 8.28 4.78 -6.95
CA ASP A 61 8.88 5.78 -6.07
C ASP A 61 8.14 5.86 -4.74
N LEU A 62 8.81 5.45 -3.65
CA LEU A 62 8.26 5.58 -2.30
C LEU A 62 7.95 7.03 -1.93
N ASP A 63 8.81 7.99 -2.30
CA ASP A 63 8.57 9.41 -2.03
C ASP A 63 7.28 9.92 -2.67
N LEU A 64 6.98 9.52 -3.91
CA LEU A 64 5.74 9.88 -4.59
C LEU A 64 4.52 9.24 -3.91
N LEU A 65 4.65 7.99 -3.50
CA LEU A 65 3.59 7.26 -2.80
C LEU A 65 3.31 7.87 -1.42
N GLU A 66 4.35 8.30 -0.73
CA GLU A 66 4.29 8.94 0.57
C GLU A 66 3.66 10.34 0.49
N GLU A 67 3.98 11.10 -0.56
CA GLU A 67 3.31 12.36 -0.89
C GLU A 67 1.83 12.14 -1.23
N HIS A 68 1.52 11.10 -2.00
CA HIS A 68 0.14 10.76 -2.37
C HIS A 68 -0.71 10.48 -1.12
N VAL A 69 -0.20 9.66 -0.19
CA VAL A 69 -0.85 9.39 1.09
C VAL A 69 -1.00 10.66 1.93
N ARG A 70 0.04 11.51 1.95
CA ARG A 70 0.03 12.77 2.69
C ARG A 70 -1.05 13.72 2.15
N GLN A 71 -1.26 13.78 0.84
CA GLN A 71 -2.30 14.62 0.24
C GLN A 71 -3.71 14.12 0.56
N SER A 72 -3.92 12.80 0.62
CA SER A 72 -5.24 12.22 0.89
C SER A 72 -5.62 12.20 2.37
N PHE A 73 -4.71 11.79 3.27
CA PHE A 73 -5.01 11.59 4.69
C PHE A 73 -4.24 12.52 5.65
N GLY A 74 -3.26 13.28 5.15
CA GLY A 74 -2.35 14.06 5.99
C GLY A 74 -1.28 13.20 6.68
N GLU A 75 -0.35 13.90 7.36
CA GLU A 75 0.82 13.27 7.99
C GLU A 75 0.44 12.32 9.16
N ALA A 76 -0.72 12.52 9.78
CA ALA A 76 -1.18 11.74 10.92
C ALA A 76 -1.46 10.25 10.60
N LYS A 77 -1.73 9.91 9.33
CA LYS A 77 -1.97 8.52 8.89
C LYS A 77 -0.85 7.98 8.00
N ARG A 78 0.29 8.67 7.93
CA ARG A 78 1.43 8.24 7.15
C ARG A 78 1.98 6.91 7.71
N PRO A 79 2.17 5.87 6.87
CA PRO A 79 2.88 4.67 7.27
C PRO A 79 4.29 5.01 7.71
N ARG A 80 4.70 4.52 8.88
CA ARG A 80 6.07 4.63 9.39
C ARG A 80 6.95 3.50 8.91
N VAL A 81 6.34 2.37 8.56
CA VAL A 81 7.00 1.17 8.07
C VAL A 81 6.51 0.94 6.65
N TRP A 82 7.44 0.86 5.71
CA TRP A 82 7.17 0.59 4.30
C TRP A 82 7.90 -0.67 3.91
N LEU A 83 7.14 -1.70 3.54
CA LEU A 83 7.70 -2.96 3.05
C LEU A 83 7.32 -3.12 1.59
N ILE A 84 8.34 -3.08 0.72
CA ILE A 84 8.15 -3.34 -0.71
C ILE A 84 8.38 -4.83 -0.94
N GLY A 85 7.32 -5.55 -1.28
CA GLY A 85 7.39 -6.98 -1.59
C GLY A 85 6.88 -7.30 -2.99
N LYS A 86 7.17 -8.50 -3.48
CA LYS A 86 6.69 -8.97 -4.80
C LYS A 86 5.23 -9.41 -4.76
N GLU A 87 4.78 -9.93 -3.63
CA GLU A 87 3.39 -10.31 -3.39
C GLU A 87 3.06 -10.16 -1.92
N ILE A 88 1.79 -9.91 -1.61
CA ILE A 88 1.29 -9.89 -0.25
C ILE A 88 0.94 -11.33 0.14
N PRO A 89 1.37 -11.83 1.31
CA PRO A 89 1.05 -13.18 1.75
C PRO A 89 -0.47 -13.41 1.82
N ARG A 90 -0.93 -14.40 1.06
CA ARG A 90 -2.35 -14.83 1.02
C ARG A 90 -2.47 -16.23 1.60
N ASN A 91 -3.58 -16.50 2.29
CA ASN A 91 -3.90 -17.83 2.79
C ASN A 91 -4.36 -18.75 1.64
N THR A 92 -4.50 -20.05 1.88
CA THR A 92 -4.95 -21.09 0.92
C THR A 92 -6.29 -20.75 0.25
N ASN A 93 -7.12 -19.91 0.87
CA ASN A 93 -8.38 -19.42 0.30
C ASN A 93 -8.23 -18.17 -0.61
N GLY A 94 -6.99 -17.73 -0.89
CA GLY A 94 -6.70 -16.55 -1.72
C GLY A 94 -6.96 -15.20 -1.06
N LYS A 95 -7.31 -15.18 0.25
CA LYS A 95 -7.49 -13.95 1.03
C LYS A 95 -6.16 -13.48 1.60
N VAL A 96 -5.95 -12.17 1.62
CA VAL A 96 -4.79 -11.54 2.27
C VAL A 96 -4.73 -11.92 3.74
N GLU A 97 -3.59 -12.46 4.16
CA GLU A 97 -3.37 -12.89 5.54
C GLU A 97 -2.70 -11.76 6.33
N ARG A 98 -3.53 -10.81 6.81
CA ARG A 98 -3.07 -9.63 7.56
C ARG A 98 -2.15 -9.96 8.74
N SER A 99 -2.33 -11.12 9.39
CA SER A 99 -1.44 -11.56 10.47
C SER A 99 0.00 -11.79 10.01
N ARG A 100 0.21 -12.37 8.81
CA ARG A 100 1.56 -12.53 8.24
C ARG A 100 2.15 -11.23 7.75
N VAL A 101 1.32 -10.36 7.17
CA VAL A 101 1.75 -9.01 6.77
C VAL A 101 2.27 -8.25 7.99
N ARG A 102 1.52 -8.30 9.09
CA ARG A 102 1.90 -7.69 10.36
C ARG A 102 3.21 -8.28 10.89
N GLU A 103 3.33 -9.59 10.95
CA GLU A 103 4.54 -10.26 11.43
C GLU A 103 5.78 -9.89 10.59
N ALA A 104 5.65 -9.85 9.26
CA ALA A 104 6.74 -9.45 8.38
C ALA A 104 7.17 -8.00 8.60
N LEU A 105 6.22 -7.09 8.82
CA LEU A 105 6.53 -5.70 9.12
C LEU A 105 7.11 -5.54 10.54
N GLU A 106 6.63 -6.30 11.53
CA GLU A 106 7.19 -6.36 12.88
C GLU A 106 8.67 -6.81 12.86
N LEU A 107 8.98 -7.80 12.02
CA LEU A 107 10.35 -8.26 11.80
C LEU A 107 11.22 -7.16 11.16
N ASP A 108 10.72 -6.45 10.16
CA ASP A 108 11.47 -5.38 9.49
C ASP A 108 11.81 -4.22 10.44
N VAL A 109 10.86 -3.80 11.29
CA VAL A 109 11.08 -2.80 12.35
C VAL A 109 12.13 -3.27 13.36
N SER A 110 12.08 -4.54 13.77
CA SER A 110 13.01 -5.11 14.75
C SER A 110 14.43 -5.29 14.20
N GLN A 111 14.63 -5.22 12.88
CA GLN A 111 15.93 -5.33 12.21
C GLN A 111 16.56 -3.95 11.93
N ALA A 112 15.81 -2.86 12.09
CA ALA A 112 16.26 -1.50 11.82
C ALA A 112 16.91 -0.79 13.03
N ASP A 113 17.04 -1.47 14.17
CA ASP A 113 17.70 -1.01 15.41
C ASP A 113 19.18 -1.46 15.51
#